data_AF-A0A928K8M4-F1
#
_entry.id   AF-A0A928K8M4-F1
#
_cell.length_a   1.000
_cell.length_b   1.000
_cell.length_c   1.000
_cell.angle_alpha   90.00
_cell.angle_beta   90.00
_cell.angle_gamma   90.00
#
_symmetry.space_group_name_H-M   'P 1'
#
loop_
_entity.id
_entity.type
_entity.pdbx_description
1 polymer ?
#
loop_
_entity_poly.entity_id
_entity_poly.type
_entity_poly.pdbx_seq_one_letter_code
_entity_poly.pdbx_strand_id
1 'polypeptide(L)'
;MYKRLAAVFTVFVLMAFCVMSHTLMVALTPAYVQAASSQSAYNVRVCATRGRIYDRSMRSLAGGRLQYRAVIAPSRETTVRLTGVLPPEKLLEIEDGLTGTYPFVCNVDDAAADGRGATVFPAEKRYGPNCVAVHTVGYLGGDGQGVSGIERAYDDYLSAAAGELSVRFTVDAAGSGLTGIEPEVTDTTDNSLAGVVLTLDVDIQRAAESAADYMDKGAIVVMDARTGKI
;
A
#
# COMPACT_ATOMS: atom_id res chain seq x y z
N MET A 1 68.68 13.13 -17.20
CA MET A 1 67.45 12.39 -17.59
C MET A 1 66.62 11.96 -16.38
N TYR A 2 67.24 11.37 -15.34
CA TYR A 2 66.56 10.88 -14.13
C TYR A 2 65.71 11.91 -13.35
N LYS A 3 66.14 13.18 -13.25
CA LYS A 3 65.41 14.23 -12.51
C LYS A 3 64.03 14.56 -13.10
N ARG A 4 63.89 14.49 -14.44
CA ARG A 4 62.61 14.75 -15.13
C ARG A 4 61.66 13.56 -15.02
N LEU A 5 62.20 12.34 -15.07
CA LEU A 5 61.44 11.11 -14.85
C LEU A 5 60.89 11.04 -13.43
N ALA A 6 61.70 11.38 -12.43
CA ALA A 6 61.28 11.45 -11.03
C ALA A 6 60.17 12.48 -10.82
N ALA A 7 60.26 13.67 -11.45
CA ALA A 7 59.22 14.69 -11.34
C ALA A 7 57.87 14.22 -11.92
N VAL A 8 57.86 13.57 -13.08
CA VAL A 8 56.64 13.03 -13.69
C VAL A 8 56.02 11.92 -12.84
N PHE A 9 56.85 11.02 -12.30
CA PHE A 9 56.40 9.96 -11.40
C PHE A 9 55.76 10.53 -10.12
N THR A 10 56.38 11.53 -9.49
CA THR A 10 55.82 12.18 -8.29
C THR A 10 54.49 12.86 -8.58
N VAL A 11 54.34 13.53 -9.72
CA VAL A 11 53.05 14.12 -10.13
C VAL A 11 51.97 13.05 -10.30
N PHE A 12 52.31 11.90 -10.90
CA PHE A 12 51.36 10.80 -11.08
C PHE A 12 50.94 10.18 -9.74
N VAL A 13 51.88 10.01 -8.81
CA VAL A 13 51.58 9.52 -7.45
C VAL A 13 50.69 10.51 -6.68
N LEU A 14 50.96 11.81 -6.79
CA LEU A 14 50.14 12.85 -6.15
C LEU A 14 48.72 12.88 -6.76
N MET A 15 48.60 12.75 -8.08
CA MET A 15 47.30 12.69 -8.75
C MET A 15 46.51 11.44 -8.31
N ALA A 16 47.16 10.28 -8.26
CA ALA A 16 46.54 9.04 -7.77
C ALA A 16 46.11 9.17 -6.29
N PHE A 17 46.93 9.81 -5.45
CA PHE A 17 46.59 10.06 -4.05
C PHE A 17 45.39 11.01 -3.91
N CYS A 18 45.31 12.07 -4.72
CA CYS A 18 44.16 12.97 -4.75
C CYS A 18 42.87 12.28 -5.21
N VAL A 19 42.93 11.41 -6.22
CA VAL A 19 41.76 10.63 -6.66
C VAL A 19 41.35 9.66 -5.54
N MET A 20 42.30 8.95 -4.93
CA MET A 20 42.02 8.00 -3.86
C MET A 20 41.42 8.70 -2.62
N SER A 21 41.96 9.85 -2.22
CA SER A 21 41.43 10.63 -1.09
C SER A 21 40.05 11.20 -1.38
N HIS A 22 39.80 11.65 -2.62
CA HIS A 22 38.47 12.09 -3.03
C HIS A 22 37.46 10.93 -3.01
N THR A 23 37.81 9.76 -3.53
CA THR A 23 36.93 8.59 -3.48
C THR A 23 36.66 8.12 -2.05
N LEU A 24 37.66 8.18 -1.18
CA LEU A 24 37.50 7.86 0.24
C LEU A 24 36.59 8.87 0.94
N MET A 25 36.73 10.16 0.61
CA MET A 25 35.88 11.20 1.18
C MET A 25 34.42 11.04 0.74
N VAL A 26 34.18 10.70 -0.53
CA VAL A 26 32.83 10.37 -1.03
C VAL A 26 32.26 9.13 -0.32
N ALA A 27 33.05 8.07 -0.15
CA ALA A 27 32.61 6.84 0.52
C ALA A 27 32.27 7.04 2.01
N LEU A 28 32.97 7.95 2.70
CA LEU A 28 32.75 8.25 4.12
C LEU A 28 31.71 9.33 4.37
N THR A 29 31.23 10.02 3.32
CA THR A 29 30.26 11.09 3.47
C THR A 29 28.86 10.50 3.70
N PRO A 30 28.21 10.76 4.85
CA PRO A 30 26.94 10.13 5.21
C PRO A 30 25.81 10.38 4.20
N ALA A 31 25.82 11.55 3.55
CA ALA A 31 24.84 11.91 2.53
C ALA A 31 24.89 10.99 1.30
N TYR A 32 26.07 10.49 0.92
CA TYR A 32 26.19 9.55 -0.22
C TYR A 32 25.88 8.11 0.19
N VAL A 33 26.18 7.72 1.43
CA VAL A 33 25.75 6.41 1.97
C VAL A 33 24.22 6.33 2.03
N GLN A 34 23.55 7.41 2.42
CA GLN A 34 22.09 7.52 2.45
C GLN A 34 21.47 7.63 1.05
N ALA A 35 22.16 8.27 0.09
CA ALA A 35 21.74 8.28 -1.31
C ALA A 35 21.94 6.93 -2.02
N ALA A 36 22.96 6.16 -1.65
CA ALA A 36 23.18 4.81 -2.18
C ALA A 36 22.14 3.81 -1.64
N SER A 37 21.73 3.94 -0.37
CA SER A 37 20.66 3.13 0.21
C SER A 37 19.27 3.48 -0.32
N SER A 38 19.05 4.73 -0.79
CA SER A 38 17.81 5.09 -1.49
C SER A 38 17.80 4.64 -2.96
N GLN A 39 18.96 4.51 -3.62
CA GLN A 39 19.06 3.96 -4.97
C GLN A 39 18.87 2.44 -5.05
N SER A 40 19.10 1.73 -3.93
CA SER A 40 18.97 0.27 -3.84
C SER A 40 17.71 -0.15 -3.09
N ALA A 41 16.65 0.66 -3.13
CA ALA A 41 15.39 0.38 -2.43
C ALA A 41 14.22 0.20 -3.41
N TYR A 42 13.43 -0.84 -3.20
CA TYR A 42 12.20 -1.08 -3.92
C TYR A 42 11.00 -1.02 -2.97
N ASN A 43 10.12 -0.04 -3.19
CA ASN A 43 8.93 0.18 -2.37
C ASN A 43 7.73 -0.54 -2.98
N VAL A 44 7.14 -1.44 -2.20
CA VAL A 44 5.92 -2.15 -2.56
C VAL A 44 4.76 -1.57 -1.76
N ARG A 45 3.80 -0.97 -2.45
CA ARG A 45 2.53 -0.54 -1.83
C ARG A 45 1.63 -1.75 -1.61
N VAL A 46 1.36 -2.09 -0.35
CA VAL A 46 0.47 -3.19 0.03
C VAL A 46 -0.98 -2.76 -0.04
N CYS A 47 -1.35 -1.65 0.58
CA CYS A 47 -2.69 -1.11 0.46
C CYS A 47 -2.68 0.41 0.67
N ALA A 48 -3.71 1.06 0.15
CA ALA A 48 -4.00 2.46 0.42
C ALA A 48 -5.38 2.52 1.08
N THR A 49 -5.48 3.25 2.17
CA THR A 49 -6.71 3.51 2.90
C THR A 49 -7.07 4.99 2.76
N ARG A 50 -8.34 5.29 3.03
CA ARG A 50 -8.93 6.61 2.89
C ARG A 50 -9.89 6.81 4.04
N GLY A 51 -10.12 8.06 4.45
CA GLY A 51 -11.04 8.39 5.53
C GLY A 51 -12.37 7.64 5.41
N ARG A 52 -12.88 7.21 6.56
CA ARG A 52 -14.10 6.39 6.65
C ARG A 52 -15.37 7.25 6.61
N ILE A 53 -16.47 6.63 6.23
CA ILE A 53 -17.79 7.25 6.21
C ILE A 53 -18.64 6.54 7.25
N TYR A 54 -19.10 7.28 8.25
CA TYR A 54 -19.79 6.76 9.41
C TYR A 54 -21.26 7.19 9.45
N ASP A 55 -22.09 6.35 10.06
CA ASP A 55 -23.43 6.70 10.51
C ASP A 55 -23.37 7.54 11.79
N ARG A 56 -24.52 8.04 12.25
CA ARG A 56 -24.65 8.86 13.48
C ARG A 56 -24.19 8.17 14.77
N SER A 57 -24.01 6.85 14.73
CA SER A 57 -23.61 5.97 15.83
C SER A 57 -22.18 5.45 15.66
N MET A 58 -21.38 6.06 14.78
CA MET A 58 -19.98 5.71 14.47
C MET A 58 -19.79 4.32 13.82
N ARG A 59 -20.81 3.79 13.16
CA ARG A 59 -20.71 2.55 12.36
C ARG A 59 -20.35 2.87 10.92
N SER A 60 -19.44 2.10 10.33
CA SER A 60 -19.03 2.31 8.94
C SER A 60 -20.17 2.02 7.96
N LEU A 61 -20.41 2.93 7.02
CA LEU A 61 -21.43 2.80 5.97
C LEU A 61 -20.88 2.09 4.73
N ALA A 62 -19.59 2.19 4.45
CA ALA A 62 -18.94 1.49 3.33
C ALA A 62 -18.82 -0.03 3.58
N GLY A 63 -19.13 -0.48 4.81
CA GLY A 63 -19.09 -1.87 5.26
C GLY A 63 -17.69 -2.36 5.58
N GLY A 64 -16.71 -2.07 4.71
CA GLY A 64 -15.35 -2.60 4.80
C GLY A 64 -15.33 -4.13 4.63
N ARG A 65 -14.29 -4.67 4.01
CA ARG A 65 -14.03 -6.12 4.07
C ARG A 65 -12.56 -6.35 4.36
N LEU A 66 -12.27 -7.05 5.45
CA LEU A 66 -10.93 -7.52 5.73
C LEU A 66 -10.50 -8.51 4.65
N GLN A 67 -9.32 -8.29 4.08
CA GLN A 67 -8.69 -9.15 3.10
C GLN A 67 -7.21 -9.24 3.44
N TYR A 68 -6.57 -10.38 3.15
CA TYR A 68 -5.14 -10.52 3.35
C TYR A 68 -4.38 -10.26 2.04
N ARG A 69 -3.29 -9.51 2.14
CA ARG A 69 -2.38 -9.26 1.02
C ARG A 69 -0.98 -9.71 1.41
N ALA A 70 -0.40 -10.57 0.59
CA ALA A 70 0.94 -11.09 0.79
C ALA A 70 1.92 -10.29 -0.08
N VAL A 71 3.00 -9.82 0.54
CA VAL A 71 4.15 -9.26 -0.16
C VAL A 71 5.18 -10.36 -0.33
N ILE A 72 5.52 -10.66 -1.58
CA ILE A 72 6.36 -11.79 -1.96
C ILE A 72 7.63 -11.27 -2.59
N ALA A 73 8.78 -11.65 -2.04
CA ALA A 73 10.07 -11.48 -2.70
C ALA A 73 10.39 -12.76 -3.50
N PRO A 74 10.47 -12.69 -4.84
CA PRO A 74 10.74 -13.87 -5.66
C PRO A 74 12.08 -14.49 -5.31
N SER A 75 12.05 -15.78 -4.98
CA SER A 75 13.26 -16.59 -4.83
C SER A 75 12.90 -18.05 -5.04
N ARG A 76 13.87 -18.87 -5.45
CA ARG A 76 13.65 -20.32 -5.62
C ARG A 76 13.13 -20.98 -4.34
N GLU A 77 13.57 -20.51 -3.19
CA GLU A 77 13.12 -21.00 -1.88
C GLU A 77 11.67 -20.57 -1.60
N THR A 78 11.32 -19.31 -1.87
CA THR A 78 9.96 -18.77 -1.73
C THR A 78 8.97 -19.56 -2.60
N THR A 79 9.29 -19.81 -3.88
CA THR A 79 8.42 -20.56 -4.80
C THR A 79 8.10 -21.96 -4.27
N VAL A 80 9.11 -22.69 -3.77
CA VAL A 80 8.92 -24.03 -3.20
C VAL A 80 8.04 -23.97 -1.95
N ARG A 81 8.24 -22.97 -1.08
CA ARG A 81 7.47 -22.81 0.16
C ARG A 81 6.01 -22.42 -0.09
N LEU A 82 5.75 -21.58 -1.10
CA LEU A 82 4.40 -21.14 -1.47
C LEU A 82 3.59 -22.23 -2.18
N THR A 83 4.25 -23.10 -2.97
CA THR A 83 3.58 -24.22 -3.67
C THR A 83 2.87 -25.18 -2.70
N GLY A 84 3.39 -25.31 -1.47
CA GLY A 84 2.78 -26.16 -0.44
C GLY A 84 1.67 -25.52 0.38
N VAL A 85 1.33 -24.24 0.14
CA VAL A 85 0.39 -23.47 0.96
C VAL A 85 -0.71 -22.83 0.13
N LEU A 86 -0.36 -22.25 -1.00
CA LEU A 86 -1.34 -21.60 -1.86
C LEU A 86 -2.01 -22.63 -2.78
N PRO A 87 -3.32 -22.48 -3.06
CA PRO A 87 -4.00 -23.35 -4.01
C PRO A 87 -3.43 -23.17 -5.43
N PRO A 88 -3.50 -24.20 -6.30
CA PRO A 88 -2.93 -24.15 -7.64
C PRO A 88 -3.42 -22.96 -8.50
N GLU A 89 -4.69 -22.57 -8.33
CA GLU A 89 -5.28 -21.42 -9.02
C GLU A 89 -4.56 -20.11 -8.68
N LYS A 90 -4.20 -19.94 -7.40
CA LYS A 90 -3.44 -18.77 -6.92
C LYS A 90 -2.01 -18.77 -7.37
N LEU A 91 -1.38 -19.96 -7.46
CA LEU A 91 -0.01 -20.10 -7.97
C LEU A 91 0.08 -19.69 -9.44
N LEU A 92 -0.93 -20.02 -10.25
CA LEU A 92 -1.02 -19.59 -11.64
C LEU A 92 -1.18 -18.06 -11.75
N GLU A 93 -1.97 -17.44 -10.87
CA GLU A 93 -2.17 -15.97 -10.83
C GLU A 93 -0.86 -15.21 -10.57
N ILE A 94 0.06 -15.81 -9.80
CA ILE A 94 1.32 -15.17 -9.38
C ILE A 94 2.56 -15.69 -10.12
N GLU A 95 2.41 -16.58 -11.10
CA GLU A 95 3.53 -17.22 -11.81
C GLU A 95 4.48 -16.21 -12.46
N ASP A 96 3.92 -15.21 -13.15
CA ASP A 96 4.68 -14.11 -13.75
C ASP A 96 5.46 -13.30 -12.69
N GLY A 97 4.86 -13.10 -11.52
CA GLY A 97 5.53 -12.44 -10.39
C GLY A 97 6.67 -13.27 -9.80
N LEU A 98 6.49 -14.59 -9.72
CA LEU A 98 7.50 -15.52 -9.18
C LEU A 98 8.68 -15.75 -10.13
N THR A 99 8.47 -15.60 -11.45
CA THR A 99 9.56 -15.64 -12.44
C THR A 99 10.30 -14.31 -12.57
N GLY A 100 9.66 -13.22 -12.14
CA GLY A 100 10.28 -11.89 -12.05
C GLY A 100 11.32 -11.77 -10.93
N THR A 101 12.04 -10.66 -10.94
CA THR A 101 13.08 -10.35 -9.95
C THR A 101 12.57 -9.46 -8.81
N TYR A 102 11.52 -8.67 -9.07
CA TYR A 102 11.04 -7.64 -8.16
C TYR A 102 9.99 -8.17 -7.17
N PRO A 103 10.01 -7.71 -5.91
CA PRO A 103 8.94 -7.97 -4.96
C PRO A 103 7.55 -7.53 -5.47
N PHE A 104 6.52 -8.32 -5.22
CA PHE A 104 5.16 -8.03 -5.68
C PHE A 104 4.11 -8.32 -4.60
N VAL A 105 2.88 -7.84 -4.81
CA VAL A 105 1.74 -8.06 -3.90
C VAL A 105 0.74 -9.01 -4.54
N CYS A 106 0.28 -10.01 -3.79
CA CYS A 106 -0.85 -10.84 -4.19
C CYS A 106 -1.93 -10.89 -3.12
N ASN A 107 -3.15 -11.22 -3.52
CA ASN A 107 -4.27 -11.41 -2.62
C ASN A 107 -4.32 -12.86 -2.13
N VAL A 108 -4.39 -13.05 -0.82
CA VAL A 108 -4.46 -14.35 -0.16
C VAL A 108 -5.69 -14.43 0.74
N ASP A 109 -6.18 -15.65 0.97
CA ASP A 109 -7.40 -15.86 1.75
C ASP A 109 -7.13 -15.83 3.26
N ASP A 110 -5.92 -16.22 3.67
CA ASP A 110 -5.49 -16.28 5.06
C ASP A 110 -4.01 -15.89 5.24
N ALA A 111 -3.53 -15.97 6.48
CA ALA A 111 -2.16 -15.69 6.85
C ALA A 111 -1.22 -16.91 6.72
N ALA A 112 -1.63 -18.03 6.10
CA ALA A 112 -0.82 -19.26 6.08
C ALA A 112 0.50 -19.11 5.29
N ALA A 113 0.54 -18.15 4.35
CA ALA A 113 1.74 -17.82 3.59
C ALA A 113 2.77 -17.00 4.38
N ASP A 114 2.42 -16.49 5.57
CA ASP A 114 3.29 -15.64 6.36
C ASP A 114 4.53 -16.40 6.87
N GLY A 115 5.69 -15.75 6.82
CA GLY A 115 6.98 -16.34 7.19
C GLY A 115 7.55 -17.37 6.20
N ARG A 116 6.88 -17.61 5.06
CA ARG A 116 7.29 -18.60 4.04
C ARG A 116 7.97 -17.97 2.82
N GLY A 117 8.66 -16.85 3.03
CA GLY A 117 9.17 -16.00 1.95
C GLY A 117 8.11 -15.01 1.43
N ALA A 118 6.95 -14.97 2.09
CA ALA A 118 5.95 -13.94 1.94
C ALA A 118 5.67 -13.31 3.32
N THR A 119 5.35 -12.02 3.33
CA THR A 119 4.88 -11.31 4.52
C THR A 119 3.43 -10.92 4.30
N VAL A 120 2.53 -11.40 5.14
CA VAL A 120 1.09 -11.19 4.96
C VAL A 120 0.60 -10.07 5.84
N PHE A 121 -0.15 -9.15 5.25
CA PHE A 121 -0.75 -8.02 5.95
C PHE A 121 -2.28 -8.05 5.84
N PRO A 122 -3.01 -7.74 6.93
CA PRO A 122 -4.42 -7.42 6.84
C PRO A 122 -4.59 -6.09 6.10
N ALA A 123 -5.44 -6.08 5.09
CA ALA A 123 -5.82 -4.90 4.32
C ALA A 123 -7.33 -4.80 4.23
N GLU A 124 -7.87 -3.62 4.50
CA GLU A 124 -9.30 -3.38 4.37
C GLU A 124 -9.65 -2.95 2.94
N LYS A 125 -10.54 -3.69 2.29
CA LYS A 125 -11.18 -3.25 1.05
C LYS A 125 -12.30 -2.26 1.41
N ARG A 126 -12.25 -1.05 0.85
CA ARG A 126 -13.16 0.06 1.17
C ARG A 126 -14.64 -0.33 1.11
N TYR A 127 -15.07 -0.95 0.01
CA TYR A 127 -16.46 -1.40 -0.17
C TYR A 127 -16.59 -2.90 0.13
N GLY A 128 -17.38 -3.21 1.15
CA GLY A 128 -17.68 -4.56 1.59
C GLY A 128 -19.09 -5.03 1.24
N PRO A 129 -19.41 -6.32 1.50
CA PRO A 129 -20.75 -6.87 1.26
C PRO A 129 -21.84 -6.26 2.14
N ASN A 130 -21.45 -5.63 3.26
CA ASN A 130 -22.36 -4.99 4.21
C ASN A 130 -22.54 -3.48 3.94
N CYS A 131 -22.12 -2.99 2.77
CA CYS A 131 -22.28 -1.60 2.39
C CYS A 131 -23.77 -1.26 2.28
N VAL A 132 -24.17 -0.13 2.85
CA VAL A 132 -25.53 0.41 2.75
C VAL A 132 -25.49 1.82 2.16
N ALA A 133 -26.64 2.33 1.73
CA ALA A 133 -26.79 3.64 1.13
C ALA A 133 -25.86 3.84 -0.07
N VAL A 134 -25.66 2.83 -0.93
CA VAL A 134 -24.64 2.84 -2.00
C VAL A 134 -24.73 4.05 -2.93
N HIS A 135 -25.94 4.55 -3.19
CA HIS A 135 -26.16 5.75 -4.01
C HIS A 135 -25.79 7.04 -3.28
N THR A 136 -26.01 7.08 -1.96
CA THR A 136 -25.66 8.23 -1.11
C THR A 136 -24.17 8.25 -0.84
N VAL A 137 -23.59 7.11 -0.45
CA VAL A 137 -22.15 6.94 -0.25
C VAL A 137 -21.41 7.28 -1.54
N GLY A 138 -21.82 6.69 -2.66
CA GLY A 138 -21.15 6.86 -3.96
C GLY A 138 -19.96 5.92 -4.13
N TYR A 139 -19.08 6.26 -5.07
CA TYR A 139 -17.93 5.41 -5.43
C TYR A 139 -16.71 6.24 -5.83
N LEU A 140 -15.53 5.60 -5.80
CA LEU A 140 -14.26 6.15 -6.27
C LEU A 140 -13.96 5.79 -7.73
N GLY A 141 -13.24 6.66 -8.43
CA GLY A 141 -12.64 6.42 -9.73
C GLY A 141 -11.37 5.56 -9.64
N GLY A 142 -10.83 5.17 -10.78
CA GLY A 142 -9.59 4.39 -10.86
C GLY A 142 -8.34 5.12 -10.34
N ASP A 143 -8.41 6.44 -10.24
CA ASP A 143 -7.39 7.33 -9.66
C ASP A 143 -7.56 7.53 -8.13
N GLY A 144 -8.60 6.94 -7.54
CA GLY A 144 -8.90 7.07 -6.12
C GLY A 144 -9.66 8.34 -5.74
N GLN A 145 -10.12 9.14 -6.71
CA GLN A 145 -10.97 10.31 -6.47
C GLN A 145 -12.45 9.93 -6.36
N GLY A 146 -13.20 10.62 -5.51
CA GLY A 146 -14.63 10.47 -5.37
C GLY A 146 -15.39 10.93 -6.61
N VAL A 147 -16.18 10.03 -7.20
CA VAL A 147 -16.93 10.30 -8.44
C VAL A 147 -18.38 10.67 -8.16
N SER A 148 -18.98 10.13 -7.09
CA SER A 148 -20.38 10.39 -6.75
C SER A 148 -20.62 10.42 -5.23
N GLY A 149 -21.82 10.86 -4.84
CA GLY A 149 -22.26 10.80 -3.45
C GLY A 149 -21.37 11.57 -2.47
N ILE A 150 -21.30 11.04 -1.25
CA ILE A 150 -20.45 11.51 -0.15
C ILE A 150 -18.97 11.40 -0.50
N GLU A 151 -18.56 10.37 -1.24
CA GLU A 151 -17.18 10.20 -1.69
C GLU A 151 -16.69 11.44 -2.46
N ARG A 152 -17.52 11.94 -3.39
CA ARG A 152 -17.20 13.17 -4.13
C ARG A 152 -17.39 14.42 -3.29
N ALA A 153 -18.48 14.50 -2.53
CA ALA A 153 -18.82 15.72 -1.79
C ALA A 153 -17.79 16.06 -0.69
N TYR A 154 -17.15 15.04 -0.11
CA TYR A 154 -16.14 15.19 0.94
C TYR A 154 -14.77 14.65 0.53
N ASP A 155 -14.45 14.70 -0.76
CA ASP A 155 -13.19 14.12 -1.28
C ASP A 155 -11.97 14.70 -0.55
N ASP A 156 -11.90 16.01 -0.37
CA ASP A 156 -10.77 16.67 0.30
C ASP A 156 -10.57 16.17 1.74
N TYR A 157 -11.66 15.96 2.49
CA TYR A 157 -11.60 15.49 3.87
C TYR A 157 -11.25 14.01 3.97
N LEU A 158 -11.82 13.19 3.08
CA LEU A 158 -11.58 11.75 3.05
C LEU A 158 -10.16 11.44 2.56
N SER A 159 -9.63 12.20 1.60
CA SER A 159 -8.25 12.09 1.10
C SER A 159 -7.21 12.60 2.09
N ALA A 160 -7.52 13.66 2.85
CA ALA A 160 -6.63 14.16 3.90
C ALA A 160 -6.40 13.13 5.03
N ALA A 161 -7.39 12.28 5.28
CA ALA A 161 -7.29 11.14 6.20
C ALA A 161 -6.80 9.85 5.52
N ALA A 162 -6.13 9.94 4.37
CA ALA A 162 -5.57 8.77 3.71
C ALA A 162 -4.39 8.17 4.49
N GLY A 163 -4.26 6.86 4.38
CA GLY A 163 -3.15 6.09 4.91
C GLY A 163 -2.61 5.15 3.85
N GLU A 164 -1.39 4.68 4.05
CA GLU A 164 -0.73 3.72 3.19
C GLU A 164 0.00 2.69 4.05
N LEU A 165 -0.08 1.43 3.64
CA LEU A 165 0.80 0.37 4.09
C LEU A 165 1.75 0.03 2.95
N SER A 166 3.04 0.19 3.20
CA SER A 166 4.10 -0.09 2.22
C SER A 166 5.24 -0.87 2.87
N VAL A 167 5.88 -1.70 2.06
CA VAL A 167 7.04 -2.50 2.45
C VAL A 167 8.20 -2.13 1.55
N ARG A 168 9.30 -1.70 2.16
CA ARG A 168 10.52 -1.28 1.48
C ARG A 168 11.56 -2.40 1.56
N PHE A 169 11.92 -2.92 0.40
CA PHE A 169 12.98 -3.92 0.26
C PHE A 169 14.29 -3.25 -0.11
N THR A 170 15.40 -3.72 0.46
CA THR A 170 16.72 -3.42 -0.10
C THR A 170 16.99 -4.43 -1.20
N VAL A 171 17.27 -3.95 -2.41
CA VAL A 171 17.47 -4.77 -3.61
C VAL A 171 18.90 -4.67 -4.12
N ASP A 172 19.38 -5.72 -4.78
CA ASP A 172 20.63 -5.69 -5.53
C ASP A 172 20.49 -4.91 -6.85
N ALA A 173 21.59 -4.78 -7.60
CA ALA A 173 21.60 -4.11 -8.89
C ALA A 173 20.71 -4.79 -9.96
N ALA A 174 20.31 -6.04 -9.75
CA ALA A 174 19.39 -6.78 -10.61
C ALA A 174 17.92 -6.67 -10.14
N GLY A 175 17.65 -6.02 -9.01
CA GLY A 175 16.31 -5.85 -8.43
C GLY A 175 15.89 -6.94 -7.46
N SER A 176 16.75 -7.93 -7.18
CA SER A 176 16.44 -9.01 -6.24
C SER A 176 16.55 -8.52 -4.81
N GLY A 177 15.60 -8.91 -3.94
CA GLY A 177 15.69 -8.61 -2.51
C GLY A 177 16.96 -9.19 -1.88
N LEU A 178 17.72 -8.35 -1.16
CA LEU A 178 18.93 -8.78 -0.47
C LEU A 178 18.59 -9.68 0.71
N THR A 179 19.19 -10.87 0.72
CA THR A 179 18.99 -11.85 1.78
C THR A 179 19.68 -11.41 3.07
N GLY A 180 18.99 -11.48 4.21
CA GLY A 180 19.53 -11.10 5.52
C GLY A 180 19.33 -9.63 5.92
N ILE A 181 18.68 -8.82 5.07
CA ILE A 181 18.18 -7.49 5.43
C ILE A 181 16.66 -7.60 5.56
N GLU A 182 16.13 -7.32 6.75
CA GLU A 182 14.68 -7.29 6.96
C GLU A 182 14.04 -6.10 6.22
N PRO A 183 12.91 -6.32 5.53
CA PRO A 183 12.17 -5.23 4.90
C PRO A 183 11.66 -4.22 5.92
N GLU A 184 11.72 -2.93 5.57
CA GLU A 184 11.18 -1.86 6.40
C GLU A 184 9.68 -1.70 6.10
N VAL A 185 8.83 -1.87 7.10
CA VAL A 185 7.38 -1.72 6.98
C VAL A 185 6.99 -0.33 7.46
N THR A 186 6.29 0.42 6.60
CA THR A 186 5.67 1.70 6.97
C THR A 186 4.15 1.53 6.91
N ASP A 187 3.50 1.64 8.07
CA ASP A 187 2.05 1.57 8.19
C ASP A 187 1.51 2.90 8.73
N THR A 188 0.70 3.56 7.91
CA THR A 188 -0.03 4.78 8.27
C THR A 188 -1.54 4.60 8.12
N THR A 189 -2.02 3.35 8.02
CA THR A 189 -3.41 3.03 7.74
C THR A 189 -4.35 3.47 8.86
N ASP A 190 -3.86 3.60 10.09
CA ASP A 190 -4.62 4.14 11.24
C ASP A 190 -5.14 5.58 11.02
N ASN A 191 -4.49 6.38 10.15
CA ASN A 191 -4.98 7.71 9.78
C ASN A 191 -6.39 7.65 9.16
N SER A 192 -6.73 6.53 8.51
CA SER A 192 -8.03 6.32 7.87
C SER A 192 -9.19 6.06 8.82
N LEU A 193 -8.91 5.93 10.13
CA LEU A 193 -9.96 5.92 11.15
C LEU A 193 -10.68 7.27 11.24
N ALA A 194 -10.00 8.37 10.90
CA ALA A 194 -10.64 9.67 10.72
C ALA A 194 -11.55 9.68 9.49
N GLY A 195 -12.54 10.57 9.46
CA GLY A 195 -13.47 10.63 8.35
C GLY A 195 -14.70 11.48 8.61
N VAL A 196 -15.78 11.18 7.89
CA VAL A 196 -17.02 11.96 7.90
C VAL A 196 -18.11 11.18 8.63
N VAL A 197 -18.81 11.86 9.53
CA VAL A 197 -19.98 11.33 10.24
C VAL A 197 -21.24 11.91 9.62
N LEU A 198 -22.14 11.05 9.16
CA LEU A 198 -23.41 11.43 8.57
C LEU A 198 -24.53 11.40 9.62
N THR A 199 -25.67 12.01 9.28
CA THR A 199 -26.89 11.93 10.10
C THR A 199 -27.65 10.62 9.93
N LEU A 200 -27.32 9.86 8.89
CA LEU A 200 -27.89 8.55 8.59
C LEU A 200 -27.76 7.60 9.78
N ASP A 201 -28.73 6.73 9.91
CA ASP A 201 -28.73 5.62 10.84
C ASP A 201 -28.72 4.30 10.05
N VAL A 202 -27.75 3.41 10.30
CA VAL A 202 -27.63 2.15 9.53
C VAL A 202 -28.86 1.26 9.65
N ASP A 203 -29.55 1.28 10.79
CA ASP A 203 -30.67 0.36 11.03
C ASP A 203 -31.91 0.85 10.28
N ILE A 204 -32.14 2.17 10.29
CA ILE A 204 -33.18 2.80 9.46
C ILE A 204 -32.87 2.63 7.98
N GLN A 205 -31.61 2.80 7.57
CA GLN A 205 -31.19 2.65 6.18
C GLN A 205 -31.45 1.22 5.68
N ARG A 206 -31.08 0.19 6.45
CA ARG A 206 -31.35 -1.21 6.09
C ARG A 206 -32.84 -1.51 6.00
N ALA A 207 -33.64 -0.95 6.91
CA ALA A 207 -35.10 -1.09 6.86
C ALA A 207 -35.69 -0.43 5.62
N ALA A 208 -35.20 0.76 5.25
CA ALA A 208 -35.61 1.46 4.03
C ALA A 208 -35.23 0.69 2.77
N GLU A 209 -34.00 0.17 2.68
CA GLU A 209 -33.55 -0.66 1.55
C GLU A 209 -34.37 -1.95 1.44
N SER A 210 -34.62 -2.64 2.56
CA SER A 210 -35.45 -3.84 2.58
C SER A 210 -36.90 -3.57 2.15
N ALA A 211 -37.44 -2.39 2.46
CA ALA A 211 -38.76 -1.97 1.98
C ALA A 211 -38.74 -1.60 0.49
N ALA A 212 -37.62 -1.08 0.00
CA ALA A 212 -37.42 -0.74 -1.41
C ALA A 212 -37.23 -1.96 -2.30
N ASP A 213 -36.89 -3.14 -1.77
CA ASP A 213 -36.77 -4.39 -2.55
C ASP A 213 -38.06 -4.78 -3.29
N TYR A 214 -39.21 -4.27 -2.84
CA TYR A 214 -40.51 -4.47 -3.49
C TYR A 214 -40.82 -3.40 -4.58
N MET A 215 -39.88 -2.50 -4.85
CA MET A 215 -40.03 -1.41 -5.81
C MET A 215 -39.15 -1.65 -7.05
N ASP A 216 -39.72 -1.53 -8.24
CA ASP A 216 -38.93 -1.63 -9.48
C ASP A 216 -38.00 -0.40 -9.66
N LYS A 217 -38.50 0.79 -9.34
CA LYS A 217 -37.78 2.08 -9.40
C LYS A 217 -38.36 3.06 -8.38
N GLY A 218 -37.51 3.78 -7.67
CA GLY A 218 -37.93 4.84 -6.76
C GLY A 218 -36.83 5.23 -5.78
N ALA A 219 -37.18 6.09 -4.83
CA ALA A 219 -36.33 6.49 -3.73
C ALA A 219 -37.17 6.60 -2.46
N ILE A 220 -36.56 6.26 -1.33
CA ILE A 220 -37.16 6.40 0.00
C ILE A 220 -36.31 7.41 0.77
N VAL A 221 -36.96 8.39 1.38
CA VAL A 221 -36.32 9.37 2.26
C VAL A 221 -37.00 9.29 3.62
N VAL A 222 -36.20 9.07 4.65
CA VAL A 222 -36.62 9.13 6.04
C VAL A 222 -35.89 10.30 6.68
N MET A 223 -36.59 11.12 7.47
CA MET A 223 -35.99 12.26 8.16
C MET A 223 -36.64 12.49 9.51
N ASP A 224 -35.89 13.04 10.45
CA ASP A 224 -36.44 13.57 11.70
C ASP A 224 -37.13 14.91 11.42
N ALA A 225 -38.46 14.90 11.50
CA ALA A 225 -39.31 16.06 11.23
C ALA A 225 -39.02 17.28 12.14
N ARG A 226 -38.41 17.08 13.32
CA ARG A 226 -38.08 18.19 14.24
C ARG A 226 -36.72 18.81 13.94
N THR A 227 -35.74 17.99 13.55
CA THR A 227 -34.34 18.44 13.43
C THR A 227 -33.88 18.62 11.99
N GLY A 228 -34.64 18.11 11.01
CA GLY A 228 -34.28 18.15 9.59
C GLY A 228 -33.15 17.19 9.22
N LYS A 229 -32.67 16.37 10.18
CA LYS A 229 -31.64 15.35 9.94
C LYS A 229 -32.25 14.21 9.13
N ILE A 230 -31.57 13.87 8.04
CA ILE A 230 -31.90 12.74 7.17
C ILE A 230 -31.16 11.50 7.69
#